data_AF-A0A9X3FDS4-F1
#
_entry.id   AF-A0A9X3FDS4-F1
#
_cell.length_a   1.000
_cell.length_b   1.000
_cell.length_c   1.000
_cell.angle_alpha   90.00
_cell.angle_beta   90.00
_cell.angle_gamma   90.00
#
_symmetry.space_group_name_H-M   'P 1'
#
loop_
_entity.id
_entity.type
_entity.pdbx_description
1 polymer ?
#
loop_
_entity_poly.entity_id
_entity_poly.type
_entity_poly.pdbx_seq_one_letter_code
_entity_poly.pdbx_strand_id
1 'polypeptide(L)'
;MDSGFLFWCTLMLCLFILCFNPNSQAETINLKSEFARTLLPNGVEITINSYTLWEGNQSIGTKDILTVNDTLIITGDLSFGADAIFNLNDGAVCIIYGDLELNNKVNLSIGAHLIVGGSLTATSNAQKIDVQIDSTAAVYILGDVDSTAISGITCPTPEEYVPHTTSTECNFGDIISLEDNENDSTGIYDFFVSGDIDKGLTPVYSDLCSGDSVVLSALHADAYLYQWCDSLGIVLSETTSNQFVVTEPGEYFVNIFETASTSVPDTSHRAKVVGELVEVSVSVINSIICSGDNAEFLLSGTVDATVTYNINGGTDSLITLTGGTVTVTLYGVAEDQTLNLVSISNGACSNGLNVSTGVTVADFNITVTDASTHASNDCPEFGSPFNPNSASYNPGTTELVFQVTRSSGAGNWSFDFALTGASAGVDDLTIAGGTNAGTNTAGTISAGASTEVTFTFRINNDPGNQLDLQFEVSNGAAGSCSEANTSDNTITHTIAVMPDVGSFN
;
A
#
# COMPACT_ATOMS: atom_id res chain seq x y z
N MET A 1 44.14 12.40 -10.48
CA MET A 1 44.63 11.87 -9.19
C MET A 1 43.41 11.36 -8.44
N ASP A 2 43.34 10.03 -8.39
CA ASP A 2 42.68 9.18 -7.39
C ASP A 2 41.20 9.40 -7.05
N SER A 3 40.35 8.84 -7.92
CA SER A 3 38.97 8.35 -7.63
C SER A 3 38.35 7.61 -8.84
N GLY A 4 38.88 7.82 -10.05
CA GLY A 4 38.43 7.26 -11.34
C GLY A 4 38.67 5.76 -11.59
N PHE A 5 38.81 4.95 -10.55
CA PHE A 5 38.92 3.48 -10.63
C PHE A 5 37.95 2.77 -9.65
N LEU A 6 37.24 3.49 -8.79
CA LEU A 6 36.13 2.92 -7.99
C LEU A 6 34.80 2.90 -8.76
N PHE A 7 34.70 3.64 -9.87
CA PHE A 7 33.63 3.65 -10.88
C PHE A 7 33.65 2.40 -11.79
N TRP A 8 34.79 1.70 -11.85
CA TRP A 8 34.92 0.32 -12.36
C TRP A 8 34.20 -0.72 -11.49
N CYS A 9 33.65 -0.28 -10.36
CA CYS A 9 33.29 -1.14 -9.24
C CYS A 9 31.82 -1.03 -8.77
N THR A 10 30.90 -0.67 -9.66
CA THR A 10 29.59 -1.37 -9.77
C THR A 10 29.84 -2.80 -10.31
N LEU A 11 30.90 -3.43 -9.78
CA LEU A 11 31.44 -4.77 -9.94
C LEU A 11 30.45 -5.85 -9.45
N MET A 12 29.22 -5.42 -9.19
CA MET A 12 28.26 -6.09 -8.36
C MET A 12 26.83 -5.84 -8.87
N LEU A 13 26.65 -5.63 -10.18
CA LEU A 13 25.57 -6.30 -10.93
C LEU A 13 25.91 -7.82 -11.06
N CYS A 14 26.38 -8.38 -9.95
CA CYS A 14 26.94 -9.71 -9.73
C CYS A 14 25.88 -10.82 -9.78
N LEU A 15 24.66 -10.51 -10.21
CA LEU A 15 23.56 -11.47 -10.23
C LEU A 15 23.21 -11.95 -11.64
N PHE A 16 23.58 -11.22 -12.69
CA PHE A 16 23.25 -11.61 -14.07
C PHE A 16 23.94 -12.90 -14.54
N ILE A 17 24.98 -13.35 -13.85
CA ILE A 17 25.71 -14.59 -14.16
C ILE A 17 25.13 -15.81 -13.41
N LEU A 18 24.24 -15.66 -12.43
CA LEU A 18 23.83 -16.79 -11.57
C LEU A 18 22.59 -17.59 -12.00
N CYS A 19 21.96 -17.32 -13.15
CA CYS A 19 20.81 -18.11 -13.61
C CYS A 19 20.85 -18.67 -15.04
N PHE A 20 21.98 -18.62 -15.76
CA PHE A 20 22.15 -19.53 -16.90
C PHE A 20 22.66 -20.87 -16.40
N ASN A 21 21.72 -21.74 -16.03
CA ASN A 21 21.98 -23.13 -15.66
C ASN A 21 22.61 -23.87 -16.85
N PRO A 22 23.94 -24.17 -16.86
CA PRO A 22 24.57 -24.87 -17.96
C PRO A 22 24.49 -26.37 -17.65
N ASN A 23 23.27 -26.90 -17.55
CA ASN A 23 23.04 -28.33 -17.40
C ASN A 23 21.66 -28.71 -17.95
N SER A 24 21.50 -28.55 -19.25
CA SER A 24 20.81 -29.58 -20.04
C SER A 24 21.83 -30.12 -21.03
N GLN A 25 21.82 -31.43 -21.20
CA GLN A 25 22.71 -32.15 -22.10
C GLN A 25 22.69 -31.47 -23.47
N ALA A 26 23.87 -31.18 -24.03
CA ALA A 26 24.01 -30.72 -25.41
C ALA A 26 23.42 -31.77 -26.34
N GLU A 27 22.13 -31.64 -26.65
CA GLU A 27 21.51 -32.35 -27.75
C GLU A 27 21.84 -31.52 -28.98
N THR A 28 22.75 -32.05 -29.80
CA THR A 28 23.14 -31.42 -31.06
C THR A 28 21.88 -31.29 -31.92
N ILE A 29 21.31 -30.08 -31.98
CA ILE A 29 20.16 -29.79 -32.83
C ILE A 29 20.66 -29.89 -34.28
N ASN A 30 20.19 -30.91 -34.99
CA ASN A 30 20.41 -31.08 -36.42
C ASN A 30 19.68 -29.96 -37.16
N LEU A 31 20.39 -28.85 -37.42
CA LEU A 31 20.06 -27.96 -38.53
C LEU A 31 19.96 -28.84 -39.79
N LYS A 32 18.86 -28.69 -40.56
CA LYS A 32 18.60 -29.49 -41.76
C LYS A 32 19.88 -29.57 -42.60
N SER A 33 20.28 -30.79 -42.96
CA SER A 33 21.57 -31.18 -43.56
C SER A 33 21.94 -30.52 -44.90
N GLU A 34 21.25 -29.47 -45.33
CA GLU A 34 21.51 -28.75 -46.57
C GLU A 34 22.41 -27.51 -46.37
N PHE A 35 22.65 -27.06 -45.14
CA PHE A 35 23.46 -25.85 -44.83
C PHE A 35 24.81 -26.11 -44.14
N ALA A 36 25.13 -27.36 -43.78
CA ALA A 36 26.46 -27.73 -43.30
C ALA A 36 27.45 -27.75 -44.49
N ARG A 37 27.90 -26.57 -44.93
CA ARG A 37 28.93 -26.45 -45.98
C ARG A 37 30.32 -26.36 -45.34
N THR A 38 31.17 -27.31 -45.71
CA THR A 38 32.58 -27.39 -45.34
C THR A 38 33.35 -26.14 -45.79
N LEU A 39 34.30 -25.65 -44.97
CA LEU A 39 35.27 -24.59 -45.30
C LEU A 39 35.67 -24.63 -46.78
N LEU A 40 35.36 -23.55 -47.50
CA LEU A 40 35.82 -23.41 -48.88
C LEU A 40 37.34 -23.16 -48.87
N PRO A 41 38.10 -23.68 -49.86
CA PRO A 41 39.54 -23.49 -49.90
C PRO A 41 39.89 -21.99 -49.86
N ASN A 42 40.73 -21.62 -48.87
CA ASN A 42 41.24 -20.28 -48.52
C ASN A 42 40.42 -19.42 -47.53
N GLY A 43 39.32 -19.91 -46.95
CA GLY A 43 38.61 -19.20 -45.86
C GLY A 43 39.26 -19.36 -44.48
N VAL A 44 39.08 -18.37 -43.61
CA VAL A 44 39.46 -18.36 -42.18
C VAL A 44 38.22 -18.63 -41.32
N GLU A 45 38.37 -19.43 -40.27
CA GLU A 45 37.32 -19.67 -39.28
C GLU A 45 37.63 -18.91 -37.99
N ILE A 46 36.66 -18.11 -37.54
CA ILE A 46 36.68 -17.33 -36.31
C ILE A 46 35.57 -17.85 -35.41
N THR A 47 35.91 -18.29 -34.20
CA THR A 47 34.94 -18.80 -33.23
C THR A 47 35.00 -18.01 -31.94
N ILE A 48 33.87 -17.47 -31.51
CA ILE A 48 33.69 -16.77 -30.24
C ILE A 48 33.02 -17.73 -29.26
N ASN A 49 33.74 -18.12 -28.21
CA ASN A 49 33.28 -19.07 -27.17
C ASN A 49 33.16 -18.45 -25.78
N SER A 50 33.38 -17.14 -25.68
CA SER A 50 33.30 -16.36 -24.46
C SER A 50 32.98 -14.92 -24.81
N TYR A 51 32.49 -14.13 -23.84
CA TYR A 51 32.38 -12.68 -23.95
C TYR A 51 33.59 -12.06 -24.68
N THR A 52 33.33 -11.39 -25.81
CA THR A 52 34.34 -10.77 -26.67
C THR A 52 33.86 -9.41 -27.14
N LEU A 53 34.71 -8.40 -27.04
CA LEU A 53 34.48 -7.03 -27.52
C LEU A 53 35.41 -6.73 -28.70
N TRP A 54 34.83 -6.30 -29.82
CA TRP A 54 35.54 -5.77 -30.99
C TRP A 54 35.30 -4.26 -31.10
N GLU A 55 36.40 -3.50 -31.07
CA GLU A 55 36.35 -2.05 -31.15
C GLU A 55 36.39 -1.57 -32.61
N GLY A 56 35.48 -0.66 -32.96
CA GLY A 56 35.35 -0.09 -34.31
C GLY A 56 34.91 -1.08 -35.38
N ASN A 57 35.06 -0.68 -36.64
CA ASN A 57 34.56 -1.43 -37.79
C ASN A 57 35.33 -2.73 -38.02
N GLN A 58 34.60 -3.81 -38.28
CA GLN A 58 35.11 -5.16 -38.47
C GLN A 58 34.74 -5.70 -39.85
N SER A 59 35.63 -6.52 -40.41
CA SER A 59 35.41 -7.14 -41.72
C SER A 59 35.76 -8.61 -41.68
N ILE A 60 34.80 -9.45 -42.03
CA ILE A 60 34.95 -10.88 -42.26
C ILE A 60 35.22 -11.09 -43.74
N GLY A 61 36.30 -11.80 -44.08
CA GLY A 61 36.79 -11.92 -45.44
C GLY A 61 35.90 -12.80 -46.34
N THR A 62 36.27 -12.86 -47.62
CA THR A 62 35.61 -13.74 -48.60
C THR A 62 35.77 -15.21 -48.21
N LYS A 63 34.67 -15.96 -48.11
CA LYS A 63 34.61 -17.37 -47.68
C LYS A 63 35.00 -17.64 -46.22
N ASP A 64 35.15 -16.60 -45.41
CA ASP A 64 35.42 -16.75 -43.99
C ASP A 64 34.15 -17.18 -43.24
N ILE A 65 34.34 -17.76 -42.05
CA ILE A 65 33.27 -18.22 -41.19
C ILE A 65 33.41 -17.51 -39.84
N LEU A 66 32.38 -16.77 -39.42
CA LEU A 66 32.23 -16.29 -38.05
C LEU A 66 31.20 -17.16 -37.33
N THR A 67 31.59 -17.82 -36.25
CA THR A 67 30.69 -18.58 -35.38
C THR A 67 30.71 -18.01 -33.97
N VAL A 68 29.54 -17.69 -33.42
CA VAL A 68 29.38 -17.12 -32.09
C VAL A 68 28.55 -18.07 -31.22
N ASN A 69 29.15 -18.53 -30.12
CA ASN A 69 28.60 -19.48 -29.16
C ASN A 69 28.26 -18.85 -27.79
N ASP A 70 28.68 -17.61 -27.57
CA ASP A 70 28.46 -16.85 -26.34
C ASP A 70 28.22 -15.38 -26.75
N THR A 71 28.81 -14.41 -26.08
CA THR A 71 28.55 -12.99 -26.30
C THR A 71 29.62 -12.34 -27.18
N LEU A 72 29.21 -11.69 -28.27
CA LEU A 72 30.05 -10.85 -29.13
C LEU A 72 29.45 -9.43 -29.19
N ILE A 73 30.28 -8.42 -28.93
CA ILE A 73 29.90 -7.01 -29.05
C ILE A 73 30.84 -6.34 -30.04
N ILE A 74 30.29 -5.62 -31.01
CA ILE A 74 31.01 -4.80 -31.98
C ILE A 74 30.53 -3.36 -31.85
N THR A 75 31.46 -2.43 -31.61
CA THR A 75 31.13 -0.99 -31.40
C THR A 75 31.02 -0.18 -32.69
N GLY A 76 31.35 -0.77 -33.84
CA GLY A 76 31.18 -0.17 -35.17
C GLY A 76 30.47 -1.11 -36.14
N ASP A 77 30.73 -0.93 -37.44
CA ASP A 77 30.08 -1.73 -38.49
C ASP A 77 30.67 -3.14 -38.58
N LEU A 78 29.86 -4.13 -38.97
CA LEU A 78 30.31 -5.49 -39.29
C LEU A 78 30.03 -5.79 -40.77
N SER A 79 31.09 -6.00 -41.55
CA SER A 79 31.00 -6.31 -42.98
C SER A 79 31.42 -7.74 -43.29
N PHE A 80 30.71 -8.41 -44.18
CA PHE A 80 31.02 -9.76 -44.65
C PHE A 80 31.36 -9.78 -46.13
N GLY A 81 32.52 -10.33 -46.48
CA GLY A 81 32.95 -10.57 -47.86
C GLY A 81 32.13 -11.65 -48.57
N ALA A 82 32.34 -11.79 -49.87
CA ALA A 82 31.57 -12.75 -50.67
C ALA A 82 31.70 -14.20 -50.18
N ASP A 83 30.62 -14.99 -50.28
CA ASP A 83 30.54 -16.40 -49.86
C ASP A 83 30.88 -16.65 -48.37
N ALA A 84 30.89 -15.62 -47.52
CA ALA A 84 31.14 -15.77 -46.08
C ALA A 84 29.95 -16.40 -45.33
N ILE A 85 30.20 -16.86 -44.11
CA ILE A 85 29.19 -17.51 -43.26
C ILE A 85 29.19 -16.83 -41.89
N PHE A 86 28.00 -16.46 -41.41
CA PHE A 86 27.78 -16.02 -40.04
C PHE A 86 26.83 -17.00 -39.33
N ASN A 87 27.33 -17.65 -38.29
CA ASN A 87 26.56 -18.52 -37.42
C ASN A 87 26.46 -17.90 -36.02
N LEU A 88 25.24 -17.60 -35.58
CA LEU A 88 24.93 -17.27 -34.21
C LEU A 88 24.19 -18.46 -33.59
N ASN A 89 24.87 -19.24 -32.75
CA ASN A 89 24.31 -20.46 -32.19
C ASN A 89 23.32 -20.17 -31.05
N ASP A 90 22.49 -21.16 -30.71
CA ASP A 90 21.51 -21.06 -29.62
C ASP A 90 22.16 -20.60 -28.31
N GLY A 91 21.46 -19.72 -27.58
CA GLY A 91 21.93 -19.09 -26.34
C GLY A 91 23.02 -18.01 -26.51
N ALA A 92 23.50 -17.73 -27.72
CA ALA A 92 24.48 -16.67 -27.98
C ALA A 92 23.83 -15.27 -28.03
N VAL A 93 24.67 -14.24 -27.86
CA VAL A 93 24.26 -12.83 -27.99
C VAL A 93 25.25 -12.11 -28.90
N CYS A 94 24.77 -11.47 -29.96
CA CYS A 94 25.59 -10.66 -30.84
C CYS A 94 25.02 -9.25 -30.94
N ILE A 95 25.80 -8.26 -30.51
CA ILE A 95 25.44 -6.84 -30.56
C ILE A 95 26.38 -6.13 -31.53
N ILE A 96 25.81 -5.45 -32.52
CA ILE A 96 26.52 -4.61 -33.49
C ILE A 96 25.95 -3.20 -33.33
N TYR A 97 26.74 -2.24 -32.86
CA TYR A 97 26.28 -0.86 -32.69
C TYR A 97 26.17 -0.10 -34.03
N GLY A 98 26.94 -0.50 -35.05
CA GLY A 98 26.89 0.05 -36.40
C GLY A 98 26.03 -0.76 -37.38
N ASP A 99 26.36 -0.64 -38.67
CA ASP A 99 25.67 -1.33 -39.76
C ASP A 99 26.13 -2.80 -39.90
N LEU A 100 25.23 -3.67 -40.35
CA LEU A 100 25.55 -5.03 -40.79
C LEU A 100 25.53 -5.08 -42.33
N GLU A 101 26.70 -5.21 -42.93
CA GLU A 101 26.88 -5.14 -44.38
C GLU A 101 27.20 -6.53 -44.97
N LEU A 102 26.37 -7.00 -45.90
CA LEU A 102 26.52 -8.32 -46.51
C LEU A 102 26.89 -8.21 -47.99
N ASN A 103 28.05 -8.73 -48.39
CA ASN A 103 28.40 -8.85 -49.80
C ASN A 103 27.78 -10.12 -50.45
N ASN A 104 28.15 -10.41 -51.70
CA ASN A 104 27.55 -11.47 -52.52
C ASN A 104 27.59 -12.89 -51.87
N LYS A 105 26.43 -13.54 -51.70
CA LYS A 105 26.27 -14.92 -51.18
C LYS A 105 26.71 -15.16 -49.73
N VAL A 106 26.54 -14.19 -48.85
CA VAL A 106 26.72 -14.45 -47.42
C VAL A 106 25.58 -15.35 -46.91
N ASN A 107 25.92 -16.34 -46.07
CA ASN A 107 24.95 -17.16 -45.36
C ASN A 107 24.81 -16.65 -43.92
N LEU A 108 23.60 -16.28 -43.52
CA LEU A 108 23.27 -15.92 -42.14
C LEU A 108 22.47 -17.05 -41.49
N SER A 109 23.00 -17.65 -40.44
CA SER A 109 22.32 -18.64 -39.60
C SER A 109 22.20 -18.07 -38.19
N ILE A 110 20.99 -17.65 -37.81
CA ILE A 110 20.73 -16.95 -36.55
C ILE A 110 19.83 -17.82 -35.68
N GLY A 111 20.39 -18.35 -34.59
CA GLY A 111 19.72 -19.21 -33.62
C GLY A 111 19.47 -18.56 -32.26
N ALA A 112 19.88 -17.31 -32.04
CA ALA A 112 19.77 -16.62 -30.75
C ALA A 112 19.56 -15.10 -30.90
N HIS A 113 20.11 -14.27 -29.99
CA HIS A 113 19.84 -12.82 -29.95
C HIS A 113 20.83 -12.04 -30.84
N LEU A 114 20.34 -11.46 -31.94
CA LEU A 114 21.10 -10.56 -32.80
C LEU A 114 20.53 -9.15 -32.72
N ILE A 115 21.34 -8.18 -32.29
CA ILE A 115 20.97 -6.77 -32.23
C ILE A 115 21.89 -5.98 -33.16
N VAL A 116 21.30 -5.24 -34.10
CA VAL A 116 22.00 -4.35 -35.05
C VAL A 116 21.47 -2.93 -34.84
N GLY A 117 22.32 -2.05 -34.34
CA GLY A 117 22.01 -0.64 -34.07
C GLY A 117 21.86 0.21 -35.33
N GLY A 118 22.52 -0.19 -36.42
CA GLY A 118 22.42 0.42 -37.73
C GLY A 118 21.52 -0.35 -38.71
N SER A 119 21.78 -0.14 -39.99
CA SER A 119 21.05 -0.75 -41.10
C SER A 119 21.60 -2.14 -41.45
N LEU A 120 20.74 -3.01 -41.97
CA LEU A 120 21.11 -4.27 -42.60
C LEU A 120 21.09 -4.11 -44.13
N THR A 121 22.27 -4.03 -44.73
CA THR A 121 22.41 -3.75 -46.16
C THR A 121 23.09 -4.89 -46.91
N ALA A 122 22.82 -4.98 -48.22
CA ALA A 122 23.54 -5.90 -49.09
C ALA A 122 23.99 -5.23 -50.40
N THR A 123 25.26 -5.40 -50.77
CA THR A 123 25.83 -4.79 -51.98
C THR A 123 25.43 -5.58 -53.23
N SER A 124 24.52 -4.98 -53.99
CA SER A 124 23.86 -5.59 -55.16
C SER A 124 24.81 -6.18 -56.21
N ASN A 125 24.54 -7.43 -56.60
CA ASN A 125 24.29 -7.85 -57.99
C ASN A 125 23.93 -9.35 -58.03
N ALA A 126 22.63 -9.64 -58.02
CA ALA A 126 22.00 -10.90 -58.44
C ALA A 126 22.72 -12.19 -58.01
N GLN A 127 22.70 -12.49 -56.71
CA GLN A 127 22.66 -13.82 -56.11
C GLN A 127 22.35 -13.65 -54.61
N LYS A 128 21.34 -14.40 -54.13
CA LYS A 128 20.65 -14.17 -52.86
C LYS A 128 21.60 -14.35 -51.67
N ILE A 129 21.55 -13.40 -50.72
CA ILE A 129 21.91 -13.69 -49.32
C ILE A 129 20.94 -14.77 -48.86
N ASP A 130 21.44 -15.88 -48.33
CA ASP A 130 20.62 -16.92 -47.74
C ASP A 130 20.55 -16.66 -46.23
N VAL A 131 19.35 -16.31 -45.74
CA VAL A 131 19.09 -16.07 -44.32
C VAL A 131 18.23 -17.20 -43.75
N GLN A 132 18.69 -17.75 -42.63
CA GLN A 132 17.96 -18.68 -41.80
C GLN A 132 17.90 -18.14 -40.38
N ILE A 133 16.68 -17.90 -39.90
CA ILE A 133 16.42 -17.46 -38.53
C ILE A 133 15.63 -18.58 -37.87
N ASP A 134 16.12 -19.09 -36.73
CA ASP A 134 15.39 -20.07 -35.93
C ASP A 134 14.10 -19.43 -35.39
N SER A 135 13.05 -20.23 -35.23
CA SER A 135 11.81 -19.82 -34.57
C SER A 135 11.98 -19.30 -33.14
N THR A 136 13.08 -19.63 -32.47
CA THR A 136 13.40 -19.16 -31.11
C THR A 136 14.41 -18.02 -31.09
N ALA A 137 14.95 -17.63 -32.24
CA ALA A 137 15.89 -16.52 -32.32
C ALA A 137 15.16 -15.18 -32.21
N ALA A 138 15.83 -14.19 -31.63
CA ALA A 138 15.33 -12.83 -31.52
C ALA A 138 16.27 -11.90 -32.29
N VAL A 139 15.78 -11.31 -33.37
CA VAL A 139 16.57 -10.45 -34.25
C VAL A 139 16.02 -9.04 -34.20
N TYR A 140 16.87 -8.07 -33.92
CA TYR A 140 16.50 -6.67 -33.81
C TYR A 140 17.40 -5.84 -34.72
N ILE A 141 16.79 -5.11 -35.66
CA ILE A 141 17.49 -4.23 -36.60
C ILE A 141 16.86 -2.85 -36.46
N LEU A 142 17.65 -1.89 -36.02
CA LEU A 142 17.18 -0.56 -35.66
C LEU A 142 17.21 0.43 -36.85
N GLY A 143 18.05 0.16 -37.85
CA GLY A 143 18.09 0.90 -39.11
C GLY A 143 17.28 0.24 -40.23
N ASP A 144 17.57 0.63 -41.47
CA ASP A 144 16.85 0.13 -42.65
C ASP A 144 17.26 -1.32 -43.00
N VAL A 145 16.32 -2.10 -43.53
CA VAL A 145 16.58 -3.44 -44.08
C VAL A 145 16.41 -3.44 -45.59
N ASP A 146 17.48 -3.75 -46.34
CA ASP A 146 17.39 -3.94 -47.78
C ASP A 146 16.74 -5.30 -48.13
N SER A 147 15.42 -5.36 -47.95
CA SER A 147 14.58 -6.52 -48.24
C SER A 147 14.57 -6.93 -49.73
N THR A 148 15.04 -6.07 -50.64
CA THR A 148 15.13 -6.39 -52.07
C THR A 148 16.36 -7.21 -52.41
N ALA A 149 17.44 -7.05 -51.63
CA ALA A 149 18.69 -7.77 -51.80
C ALA A 149 18.82 -8.99 -50.86
N ILE A 150 18.08 -9.02 -49.75
CA ILE A 150 18.15 -10.06 -48.72
C ILE A 150 16.88 -10.92 -48.74
N SER A 151 16.99 -12.15 -49.25
CA SER A 151 15.87 -13.10 -49.26
C SER A 151 15.79 -13.85 -47.93
N GLY A 152 14.60 -13.92 -47.32
CA GLY A 152 14.37 -14.68 -46.09
C GLY A 152 14.28 -13.84 -44.81
N ILE A 153 14.45 -12.52 -44.92
CA ILE A 153 14.05 -11.56 -43.87
C ILE A 153 12.73 -10.93 -44.30
N THR A 154 11.71 -11.04 -43.47
CA THR A 154 10.36 -10.53 -43.75
C THR A 154 9.82 -9.86 -42.51
N CYS A 155 9.47 -8.58 -42.61
CA CYS A 155 8.52 -7.88 -41.75
C CYS A 155 7.85 -6.78 -42.59
N PRO A 156 6.54 -6.57 -42.48
CA PRO A 156 5.89 -5.46 -43.15
C PRO A 156 6.49 -4.14 -42.63
N THR A 157 6.70 -3.16 -43.52
CA THR A 157 6.88 -1.76 -43.11
C THR A 157 5.61 -1.36 -42.35
N PRO A 158 5.65 -1.11 -41.03
CA PRO A 158 4.41 -0.96 -40.29
C PRO A 158 3.80 0.42 -40.59
N GLU A 159 2.54 0.45 -41.03
CA GLU A 159 1.68 1.64 -40.84
C GLU A 159 1.20 1.73 -39.38
N GLU A 160 1.32 0.64 -38.60
CA GLU A 160 0.95 0.49 -37.19
C GLU A 160 1.79 -0.62 -36.53
N TYR A 161 2.22 -0.42 -35.28
CA TYR A 161 3.12 -1.28 -34.52
C TYR A 161 2.55 -2.70 -34.27
N VAL A 162 3.36 -3.76 -34.50
CA VAL A 162 3.02 -5.16 -34.16
C VAL A 162 4.22 -5.85 -33.50
N PRO A 163 4.13 -6.27 -32.22
CA PRO A 163 5.21 -6.96 -31.52
C PRO A 163 5.63 -8.27 -32.21
N HIS A 164 6.94 -8.50 -32.33
CA HIS A 164 7.56 -9.65 -33.00
C HIS A 164 7.04 -11.02 -32.49
N THR A 165 6.63 -11.11 -31.22
CA THR A 165 6.11 -12.36 -30.61
C THR A 165 4.68 -12.72 -31.01
N THR A 166 3.95 -11.82 -31.68
CA THR A 166 2.55 -12.04 -32.06
C THR A 166 2.34 -12.24 -33.56
N SER A 167 3.35 -11.90 -34.38
CA SER A 167 3.30 -12.03 -35.84
C SER A 167 4.06 -13.27 -36.30
N THR A 168 3.35 -14.30 -36.75
CA THR A 168 3.95 -15.48 -37.38
C THR A 168 4.57 -15.19 -38.77
N GLU A 169 4.50 -13.95 -39.24
CA GLU A 169 4.97 -13.50 -40.55
C GLU A 169 6.22 -12.61 -40.48
N CYS A 170 6.64 -12.17 -39.29
CA CYS A 170 7.73 -11.23 -39.06
C CYS A 170 8.89 -11.86 -38.28
N ASN A 171 10.12 -11.81 -38.82
CA ASN A 171 11.28 -12.49 -38.24
C ASN A 171 12.39 -11.58 -37.69
N PHE A 172 12.15 -10.27 -37.63
CA PHE A 172 12.98 -9.30 -36.94
C PHE A 172 12.11 -8.19 -36.32
N GLY A 173 12.65 -7.39 -35.41
CA GLY A 173 11.97 -6.26 -34.80
C GLY A 173 12.83 -5.00 -34.82
N ASP A 174 12.23 -3.88 -34.44
CA ASP A 174 12.90 -2.60 -34.21
C ASP A 174 13.31 -2.45 -32.72
N ILE A 175 13.77 -1.25 -32.34
CA ILE A 175 14.10 -0.95 -30.93
C ILE A 175 12.91 -1.13 -29.99
N ILE A 176 11.69 -0.90 -30.49
CA ILE A 176 10.44 -1.05 -29.72
C ILE A 176 10.20 -2.53 -29.43
N SER A 177 10.38 -3.37 -30.44
CA SER A 177 10.28 -4.82 -30.31
C SER A 177 11.34 -5.39 -29.35
N LEU A 178 12.56 -4.83 -29.35
CA LEU A 178 13.61 -5.19 -28.40
C LEU A 178 13.21 -4.83 -26.97
N GLU A 179 12.68 -3.63 -26.74
CA GLU A 179 12.24 -3.22 -25.41
C GLU A 179 11.08 -4.10 -24.89
N ASP A 180 10.05 -4.31 -25.70
CA ASP A 180 8.82 -5.03 -25.31
C ASP A 180 9.05 -6.52 -25.08
N ASN A 181 9.83 -7.17 -25.94
CA ASN A 181 10.13 -8.60 -25.80
C ASN A 181 11.07 -8.84 -24.62
N GLU A 182 11.98 -7.89 -24.35
CA GLU A 182 12.90 -8.05 -23.25
C GLU A 182 12.23 -7.74 -21.92
N ASN A 183 11.36 -6.72 -21.77
CA ASN A 183 10.60 -6.41 -20.53
C ASN A 183 11.39 -6.71 -19.22
N ASP A 184 12.69 -6.36 -19.21
CA ASP A 184 13.70 -6.63 -18.16
C ASP A 184 13.98 -8.12 -17.81
N SER A 185 13.61 -9.06 -18.68
CA SER A 185 13.84 -10.50 -18.53
C SER A 185 15.30 -10.91 -18.77
N THR A 186 16.02 -10.22 -19.66
CA THR A 186 17.43 -10.55 -20.00
C THR A 186 18.44 -9.42 -19.78
N GLY A 187 18.00 -8.19 -19.50
CA GLY A 187 18.88 -7.01 -19.35
C GLY A 187 19.62 -6.57 -20.63
N ILE A 188 19.38 -7.21 -21.78
CA ILE A 188 20.07 -6.92 -23.05
C ILE A 188 19.73 -5.52 -23.58
N TYR A 189 18.47 -5.08 -23.43
CA TYR A 189 18.04 -3.72 -23.82
C TYR A 189 18.80 -2.64 -23.03
N ASP A 190 18.81 -2.75 -21.69
CA ASP A 190 19.53 -1.81 -20.82
C ASP A 190 21.03 -1.79 -21.11
N PHE A 191 21.63 -2.95 -21.37
CA PHE A 191 23.02 -3.06 -21.77
C PHE A 191 23.29 -2.38 -23.12
N PHE A 192 22.41 -2.57 -24.10
CA PHE A 192 22.53 -1.95 -25.41
C PHE A 192 22.47 -0.42 -25.32
N VAL A 193 21.45 0.12 -24.65
CA VAL A 193 21.22 1.58 -24.53
C VAL A 193 22.27 2.26 -23.64
N SER A 194 22.76 1.61 -22.59
CA SER A 194 23.82 2.20 -21.73
C SER A 194 25.20 2.28 -22.38
N GLY A 195 25.41 1.59 -23.51
CA GLY A 195 26.65 1.63 -24.28
C GLY A 195 26.79 2.81 -25.26
N ASP A 196 25.70 3.55 -25.54
CA ASP A 196 25.72 4.74 -26.40
C ASP A 196 25.44 6.01 -25.57
N ILE A 197 26.50 6.71 -25.17
CA ILE A 197 26.39 7.93 -24.35
C ILE A 197 25.77 9.12 -25.11
N ASP A 198 25.67 9.03 -26.44
CA ASP A 198 25.13 10.08 -27.32
C ASP A 198 23.64 9.84 -27.65
N LYS A 199 23.07 8.68 -27.27
CA LYS A 199 21.67 8.32 -27.57
C LYS A 199 20.97 7.67 -26.37
N GLY A 200 20.30 8.49 -25.54
CA GLY A 200 19.38 7.94 -24.54
C GLY A 200 18.52 8.95 -23.78
N LEU A 201 17.73 8.42 -22.85
CA LEU A 201 16.99 9.16 -21.81
C LEU A 201 17.55 8.77 -20.44
N THR A 202 17.55 9.70 -19.49
CA THR A 202 17.87 9.43 -18.10
C THR A 202 16.85 10.05 -17.14
N PRO A 203 16.40 9.32 -16.11
CA PRO A 203 16.56 7.88 -15.96
C PRO A 203 15.71 7.10 -16.99
N VAL A 204 16.18 5.93 -17.43
CA VAL A 204 15.38 5.01 -18.27
C VAL A 204 14.25 4.40 -17.44
N TYR A 205 14.51 4.17 -16.15
CA TYR A 205 13.55 3.70 -15.16
C TYR A 205 13.62 4.56 -13.89
N SER A 206 12.46 4.98 -13.38
CA SER A 206 12.38 5.55 -12.04
C SER A 206 11.11 5.15 -11.33
N ASP A 207 11.18 4.97 -10.02
CA ASP A 207 9.99 4.86 -9.19
C ASP A 207 9.46 6.26 -8.84
N LEU A 208 8.14 6.38 -8.81
CA LEU A 208 7.38 7.57 -8.47
C LEU A 208 6.38 7.24 -7.37
N CYS A 209 6.39 8.06 -6.32
CA CYS A 209 5.46 7.94 -5.22
C CYS A 209 4.35 8.99 -5.37
N SER A 210 3.25 8.80 -4.63
CA SER A 210 2.14 9.75 -4.62
C SER A 210 2.61 11.16 -4.24
N GLY A 211 2.53 12.10 -5.19
CA GLY A 211 2.91 13.51 -5.00
C GLY A 211 4.37 13.85 -5.33
N ASP A 212 5.17 12.88 -5.76
CA ASP A 212 6.54 13.12 -6.23
C ASP A 212 6.58 13.56 -7.70
N SER A 213 7.77 13.95 -8.15
CA SER A 213 8.04 14.22 -9.56
C SER A 213 9.41 13.69 -9.96
N VAL A 214 9.50 13.13 -11.16
CA VAL A 214 10.77 12.70 -11.78
C VAL A 214 11.12 13.64 -12.91
N VAL A 215 12.40 13.95 -13.06
CA VAL A 215 12.91 14.70 -14.21
C VAL A 215 13.50 13.71 -15.22
N LEU A 216 12.81 13.54 -16.35
CA LEU A 216 13.37 12.87 -17.52
C LEU A 216 14.28 13.85 -18.25
N SER A 217 15.48 13.40 -18.63
CA SER A 217 16.46 14.20 -19.37
C SER A 217 16.91 13.43 -20.60
N ALA A 218 16.72 14.00 -21.79
CA ALA A 218 17.37 13.52 -23.00
C ALA A 218 18.88 13.75 -22.88
N LEU A 219 19.67 12.70 -23.08
CA LEU A 219 21.13 12.77 -23.00
C LEU A 219 21.73 13.60 -24.13
N HIS A 220 21.09 13.58 -25.30
CA HIS A 220 21.39 14.51 -26.38
C HIS A 220 20.86 15.90 -26.04
N ALA A 221 21.76 16.83 -25.67
CA ALA A 221 21.39 18.11 -25.06
C ALA A 221 21.27 19.31 -26.02
N ASP A 222 21.65 19.14 -27.29
CA ASP A 222 21.78 20.23 -28.28
C ASP A 222 20.89 20.01 -29.52
N ALA A 223 19.59 19.76 -29.34
CA ALA A 223 18.63 19.65 -30.44
C ALA A 223 17.90 20.97 -30.76
N TYR A 224 17.30 21.06 -31.94
CA TYR A 224 16.40 22.16 -32.30
C TYR A 224 15.08 22.12 -31.52
N LEU A 225 14.52 20.92 -31.29
CA LEU A 225 13.27 20.72 -30.56
C LEU A 225 13.23 19.35 -29.87
N TYR A 226 12.71 19.33 -28.65
CA TYR A 226 12.29 18.14 -27.92
C TYR A 226 10.76 18.13 -27.82
N GLN A 227 10.15 17.04 -28.25
CA GLN A 227 8.73 16.79 -28.13
C GLN A 227 8.51 15.60 -27.20
N TRP A 228 8.02 15.88 -26.00
CA TRP A 228 7.72 14.90 -24.96
C TRP A 228 6.30 14.38 -25.11
N CYS A 229 6.12 13.08 -25.00
CA CYS A 229 4.85 12.41 -25.24
C CYS A 229 4.56 11.32 -24.20
N ASP A 230 3.29 10.93 -24.11
CA ASP A 230 2.83 9.78 -23.32
C ASP A 230 3.00 8.45 -24.07
N SER A 231 2.62 7.34 -23.44
CA SER A 231 2.73 5.99 -24.01
C SER A 231 1.95 5.77 -25.31
N LEU A 232 0.98 6.63 -25.65
CA LEU A 232 0.10 6.48 -26.80
C LEU A 232 0.54 7.31 -28.01
N GLY A 233 1.66 8.01 -27.92
CA GLY A 233 2.09 8.87 -29.01
C GLY A 233 1.75 10.35 -28.79
N ILE A 234 0.97 10.68 -27.76
CA ILE A 234 0.34 11.98 -27.63
C ILE A 234 1.31 12.99 -27.05
N VAL A 235 1.44 14.11 -27.73
CA VAL A 235 2.33 15.20 -27.34
C VAL A 235 1.85 15.82 -26.03
N LEU A 236 2.69 15.72 -25.00
CA LEU A 236 2.54 16.36 -23.69
C LEU A 236 3.19 17.75 -23.68
N SER A 237 4.35 17.90 -24.33
CA SER A 237 5.11 19.14 -24.36
C SER A 237 6.01 19.28 -25.59
N GLU A 238 6.17 20.49 -26.08
CA GLU A 238 7.16 20.86 -27.10
C GLU A 238 8.05 21.97 -26.55
N THR A 239 9.36 21.72 -26.49
CA THR A 239 10.30 22.59 -25.78
C THR A 239 11.71 22.50 -26.36
N THR A 240 12.52 23.53 -26.11
CA THR A 240 13.97 23.50 -26.38
C THR A 240 14.77 22.94 -25.20
N SER A 241 14.09 22.65 -24.08
CA SER A 241 14.67 22.00 -22.92
C SER A 241 14.79 20.50 -23.18
N ASN A 242 15.98 19.94 -22.97
CA ASN A 242 16.21 18.50 -22.97
C ASN A 242 15.66 17.81 -21.70
N GLN A 243 14.90 18.51 -20.86
CA GLN A 243 14.31 17.97 -19.62
C GLN A 243 12.79 18.13 -19.58
N PHE A 244 12.12 17.16 -18.96
CA PHE A 244 10.68 17.14 -18.72
C PHE A 244 10.35 16.55 -17.34
N VAL A 245 9.38 17.18 -16.66
CA VAL A 245 8.96 16.77 -15.31
C VAL A 245 7.71 15.91 -15.41
N VAL A 246 7.77 14.72 -14.83
CA VAL A 246 6.71 13.72 -14.79
C VAL A 246 6.19 13.58 -13.37
N THR A 247 4.87 13.56 -13.20
CA THR A 247 4.20 13.41 -11.89
C THR A 247 3.23 12.24 -11.85
N GLU A 248 3.12 11.47 -12.93
CA GLU A 248 2.26 10.28 -13.00
C GLU A 248 3.11 9.09 -13.44
N PRO A 249 2.82 7.88 -12.93
CA PRO A 249 3.46 6.69 -13.45
C PRO A 249 2.94 6.41 -14.86
N GLY A 250 3.82 5.93 -15.71
CA GLY A 250 3.53 5.69 -17.11
C GLY A 250 4.79 5.57 -17.94
N GLU A 251 4.59 5.24 -19.21
CA GLU A 251 5.65 5.28 -20.20
C GLU A 251 5.61 6.64 -20.90
N TYR A 252 6.81 7.17 -21.11
CA TYR A 252 7.04 8.48 -21.71
C TYR A 252 8.08 8.34 -22.81
N PHE A 253 8.00 9.19 -23.81
CA PHE A 253 9.02 9.26 -24.83
C PHE A 253 9.35 10.68 -25.23
N VAL A 254 10.56 10.87 -25.75
CA VAL A 254 11.03 12.14 -26.30
C VAL A 254 11.40 11.95 -27.76
N ASN A 255 10.76 12.73 -28.61
CA ASN A 255 11.12 12.92 -30.01
C ASN A 255 12.09 14.10 -30.10
N ILE A 256 13.25 13.87 -30.70
CA ILE A 256 14.34 14.85 -30.85
C ILE A 256 14.43 15.25 -32.32
N PHE A 257 14.42 16.56 -32.57
CA PHE A 257 14.57 17.14 -33.90
C PHE A 257 15.83 18.00 -33.93
N GLU A 258 16.77 17.70 -34.80
CA GLU A 258 18.04 18.43 -34.99
C GLU A 258 17.86 19.65 -35.89
N THR A 259 16.80 19.67 -36.68
CA THR A 259 16.48 20.76 -37.61
C THR A 259 15.01 21.12 -37.57
N ALA A 260 14.63 22.25 -38.17
CA ALA A 260 13.24 22.72 -38.20
C ALA A 260 12.29 21.88 -39.08
N SER A 261 12.62 20.63 -39.42
CA SER A 261 11.80 19.72 -40.21
C SER A 261 10.59 19.25 -39.40
N THR A 262 9.37 19.39 -39.93
CA THR A 262 8.13 19.34 -39.12
C THR A 262 7.29 18.07 -39.28
N SER A 263 7.88 16.89 -39.57
CA SER A 263 7.04 15.67 -39.65
C SER A 263 7.68 14.36 -39.23
N VAL A 264 9.01 14.27 -39.08
CA VAL A 264 9.69 13.04 -38.67
C VAL A 264 10.79 13.42 -37.69
N PRO A 265 10.83 12.84 -36.47
CA PRO A 265 11.93 13.08 -35.54
C PRO A 265 13.23 12.46 -36.06
N ASP A 266 14.36 13.11 -35.77
CA ASP A 266 15.69 12.57 -36.07
C ASP A 266 16.02 11.39 -35.15
N THR A 267 15.55 11.43 -33.91
CA THR A 267 15.72 10.35 -32.92
C THR A 267 14.54 10.32 -31.94
N SER A 268 14.19 9.14 -31.41
CA SER A 268 13.17 9.00 -30.37
C SER A 268 13.64 8.03 -29.30
N HIS A 269 13.46 8.39 -28.02
CA HIS A 269 13.83 7.56 -26.87
C HIS A 269 12.65 7.41 -25.91
N ARG A 270 12.61 6.33 -25.12
CA ARG A 270 11.60 6.10 -24.07
C ARG A 270 12.17 6.04 -22.65
N ALA A 271 11.31 6.32 -21.68
CA ALA A 271 11.54 6.13 -20.25
C ALA A 271 10.26 5.62 -19.58
N LYS A 272 10.43 4.76 -18.58
CA LYS A 272 9.34 4.21 -17.77
C LYS A 272 9.39 4.77 -16.36
N VAL A 273 8.29 5.37 -15.94
CA VAL A 273 8.10 5.82 -14.56
C VAL A 273 7.11 4.86 -13.89
N VAL A 274 7.57 4.09 -12.91
CA VAL A 274 6.74 3.11 -12.21
C VAL A 274 6.19 3.73 -10.94
N GLY A 275 4.91 3.50 -10.67
CA GLY A 275 4.30 3.92 -9.42
C GLY A 275 4.48 2.86 -8.34
N GLU A 276 5.06 3.19 -7.20
CA GLU A 276 4.98 2.31 -6.02
C GLU A 276 3.83 2.78 -5.11
N LEU A 277 2.90 1.86 -4.84
CA LEU A 277 1.71 2.14 -4.04
C LEU A 277 1.93 1.68 -2.60
N VAL A 278 2.05 2.66 -1.70
CA VAL A 278 2.12 2.42 -0.25
C VAL A 278 0.78 2.80 0.39
N GLU A 279 0.14 1.83 1.05
CA GLU A 279 -1.19 2.00 1.63
C GLU A 279 -1.21 1.63 3.11
N VAL A 280 -2.09 2.31 3.85
CA VAL A 280 -2.45 1.95 5.23
C VAL A 280 -3.91 2.29 5.49
N SER A 281 -4.52 1.47 6.32
CA SER A 281 -5.86 1.66 6.88
C SER A 281 -5.79 1.58 8.40
N VAL A 282 -6.74 2.22 9.06
CA VAL A 282 -6.91 2.14 10.52
C VAL A 282 -8.33 1.69 10.85
N SER A 283 -8.44 0.80 11.83
CA SER A 283 -9.71 0.34 12.41
C SER A 283 -9.66 0.38 13.93
N VAL A 284 -10.83 0.52 14.55
CA VAL A 284 -10.95 0.59 16.02
C VAL A 284 -11.26 -0.80 16.55
N ILE A 285 -10.48 -1.28 17.53
CA ILE A 285 -10.71 -2.59 18.15
C ILE A 285 -11.84 -2.47 19.19
N ASN A 286 -11.87 -1.40 19.98
CA ASN A 286 -12.85 -1.16 21.03
C ASN A 286 -13.46 0.26 20.94
N SER A 287 -14.54 0.41 20.16
CA SER A 287 -15.12 1.72 19.83
C SER A 287 -15.68 2.50 21.02
N ILE A 288 -16.11 1.81 22.07
CA ILE A 288 -16.55 2.40 23.33
C ILE A 288 -15.86 1.66 24.46
N ILE A 289 -15.23 2.40 25.36
CA ILE A 289 -14.54 1.88 26.54
C ILE A 289 -14.94 2.68 27.78
N CYS A 290 -14.61 2.17 28.96
CA CYS A 290 -14.91 2.85 30.22
C CYS A 290 -13.73 3.74 30.62
N SER A 291 -14.00 4.79 31.39
CA SER A 291 -12.92 5.66 31.90
C SER A 291 -11.88 4.83 32.67
N GLY A 292 -10.62 4.93 32.27
CA GLY A 292 -9.50 4.16 32.82
C GLY A 292 -9.18 2.86 32.08
N ASP A 293 -9.97 2.46 31.08
CA ASP A 293 -9.63 1.34 30.20
C ASP A 293 -8.61 1.75 29.13
N ASN A 294 -8.11 0.76 28.38
CA ASN A 294 -7.21 1.00 27.25
C ASN A 294 -8.00 1.21 25.95
N ALA A 295 -7.60 2.19 25.13
CA ALA A 295 -8.08 2.34 23.76
C ALA A 295 -7.13 1.62 22.79
N GLU A 296 -7.67 0.88 21.83
CA GLU A 296 -6.89 0.08 20.89
C GLU A 296 -7.29 0.32 19.43
N PHE A 297 -6.29 0.59 18.60
CA PHE A 297 -6.42 0.81 17.16
C PHE A 297 -5.58 -0.21 16.41
N LEU A 298 -6.14 -0.85 15.38
CA LEU A 298 -5.42 -1.73 14.48
C LEU A 298 -5.11 -0.99 13.19
N LEU A 299 -3.81 -0.90 12.87
CA LEU A 299 -3.35 -0.45 11.57
C LEU A 299 -2.98 -1.65 10.70
N SER A 300 -3.38 -1.60 9.43
CA SER A 300 -3.10 -2.63 8.42
C SER A 300 -2.71 -1.98 7.10
N GLY A 301 -1.66 -2.47 6.44
CA GLY A 301 -1.12 -1.84 5.23
C GLY A 301 0.11 -2.55 4.65
N THR A 302 0.91 -1.80 3.89
CA THR A 302 2.15 -2.28 3.28
C THR A 302 3.11 -2.85 4.33
N VAL A 303 3.63 -4.06 4.07
CA VAL A 303 4.54 -4.77 4.98
C VAL A 303 5.80 -3.94 5.24
N ASP A 304 6.19 -3.86 6.50
CA ASP A 304 7.38 -3.17 7.01
C ASP A 304 7.43 -1.65 6.71
N ALA A 305 6.31 -1.07 6.26
CA ALA A 305 6.19 0.37 6.13
C ALA A 305 6.06 1.06 7.49
N THR A 306 6.64 2.25 7.60
CA THR A 306 6.58 3.15 8.76
C THR A 306 5.44 4.14 8.59
N VAL A 307 4.51 4.14 9.54
CA VAL A 307 3.35 5.03 9.61
C VAL A 307 3.64 6.16 10.59
N THR A 308 3.35 7.39 10.18
CA THR A 308 3.29 8.57 11.04
C THR A 308 1.84 8.84 11.42
N TYR A 309 1.56 8.93 12.71
CA TYR A 309 0.23 9.20 13.25
C TYR A 309 0.31 10.11 14.48
N ASN A 310 -0.79 10.75 14.85
CA ASN A 310 -0.89 11.45 16.13
C ASN A 310 -2.22 11.15 16.82
N ILE A 311 -2.24 11.37 18.14
CA ILE A 311 -3.43 11.25 18.97
C ILE A 311 -3.95 12.66 19.28
N ASN A 312 -5.23 12.91 19.02
CA ASN A 312 -5.94 14.16 19.31
C ASN A 312 -5.28 15.42 18.71
N GLY A 313 -4.59 15.29 17.57
CA GLY A 313 -3.85 16.40 16.95
C GLY A 313 -2.58 16.81 17.71
N GLY A 314 -2.11 15.94 18.60
CA GLY A 314 -0.86 16.11 19.34
C GLY A 314 0.40 15.92 18.49
N THR A 315 1.51 15.57 19.14
CA THR A 315 2.78 15.34 18.45
C THR A 315 2.75 14.05 17.63
N ASP A 316 3.34 14.11 16.45
CA ASP A 316 3.48 12.95 15.57
C ASP A 316 4.38 11.87 16.20
N SER A 317 3.94 10.62 16.03
CA SER A 317 4.60 9.39 16.46
C SER A 317 4.76 8.47 15.26
N LEU A 318 5.82 7.64 15.27
CA LEU A 318 6.10 6.68 14.21
C LEU A 318 5.89 5.25 14.71
N ILE A 319 5.37 4.38 13.85
CA ILE A 319 5.22 2.94 14.11
C ILE A 319 5.40 2.14 12.83
N THR A 320 6.00 0.94 12.91
CA THR A 320 6.25 0.09 11.74
C THR A 320 5.25 -1.06 11.67
N LEU A 321 4.69 -1.30 10.49
CA LEU A 321 3.75 -2.39 10.19
C LEU A 321 4.51 -3.73 10.01
N THR A 322 5.01 -4.30 11.10
CA THR A 322 5.78 -5.56 11.05
C THR A 322 4.87 -6.70 10.58
N GLY A 323 5.14 -7.24 9.39
CA GLY A 323 4.24 -8.23 8.77
C GLY A 323 2.90 -7.64 8.30
N GLY A 324 2.85 -6.33 8.05
CA GLY A 324 1.71 -5.62 7.45
C GLY A 324 0.65 -5.15 8.43
N THR A 325 0.80 -5.41 9.74
CA THR A 325 -0.16 -4.97 10.77
C THR A 325 0.53 -4.54 12.06
N VAL A 326 -0.10 -3.64 12.82
CA VAL A 326 0.33 -3.28 14.18
C VAL A 326 -0.84 -2.73 14.99
N THR A 327 -0.82 -2.94 16.31
CA THR A 327 -1.80 -2.36 17.23
C THR A 327 -1.19 -1.17 17.98
N VAL A 328 -1.89 -0.05 17.99
CA VAL A 328 -1.60 1.11 18.83
C VAL A 328 -2.52 1.05 20.05
N THR A 329 -1.92 0.95 21.23
CA THR A 329 -2.64 0.88 22.51
C THR A 329 -2.37 2.14 23.34
N LEU A 330 -3.42 2.82 23.76
CA LEU A 330 -3.38 3.93 24.70
C LEU A 330 -3.86 3.42 26.05
N TYR A 331 -3.04 3.56 27.09
CA TYR A 331 -3.34 2.99 28.40
C TYR A 331 -4.09 3.96 29.30
N GLY A 332 -5.12 3.48 29.98
CA GLY A 332 -5.78 4.22 31.07
C GLY A 332 -6.40 5.55 30.65
N VAL A 333 -7.13 5.57 29.53
CA VAL A 333 -7.66 6.83 28.98
C VAL A 333 -8.96 7.23 29.67
N ALA A 334 -9.09 8.51 30.01
CA ALA A 334 -10.24 9.07 30.72
C ALA A 334 -11.14 9.96 29.84
N GLU A 335 -10.71 10.25 28.61
CA GLU A 335 -11.38 11.14 27.66
C GLU A 335 -11.35 10.51 26.27
N ASP A 336 -12.25 10.94 25.38
CA ASP A 336 -12.30 10.49 23.99
C ASP A 336 -10.93 10.61 23.30
N GLN A 337 -10.59 9.59 22.50
CA GLN A 337 -9.32 9.51 21.78
C GLN A 337 -9.58 9.46 20.29
N THR A 338 -8.84 10.26 19.51
CA THR A 338 -8.84 10.26 18.05
C THR A 338 -7.44 9.97 17.55
N LEU A 339 -7.28 8.91 16.76
CA LEU A 339 -6.05 8.62 16.03
C LEU A 339 -6.16 9.21 14.62
N ASN A 340 -5.20 10.07 14.26
CA ASN A 340 -5.06 10.64 12.93
C ASN A 340 -3.87 10.02 12.21
N LEU A 341 -4.09 9.45 11.03
CA LEU A 341 -3.03 9.04 10.12
C LEU A 341 -2.53 10.28 9.36
N VAL A 342 -1.22 10.49 9.40
CA VAL A 342 -0.54 11.65 8.79
C VAL A 342 0.21 11.24 7.54
N SER A 343 0.99 10.16 7.60
CA SER A 343 1.70 9.64 6.44
C SER A 343 2.09 8.18 6.61
N ILE A 344 2.48 7.54 5.51
CA ILE A 344 3.13 6.22 5.51
C ILE A 344 4.35 6.27 4.59
N SER A 345 5.41 5.52 4.91
CA SER A 345 6.59 5.36 4.07
C SER A 345 7.24 3.99 4.21
N ASN A 346 7.67 3.36 3.11
CA ASN A 346 8.48 2.14 3.11
C ASN A 346 9.99 2.43 2.93
N GLY A 347 10.40 3.69 3.04
CA GLY A 347 11.78 4.15 2.82
C GLY A 347 12.10 4.52 1.37
N ALA A 348 11.45 3.89 0.38
CA ALA A 348 11.54 4.25 -1.03
C ALA A 348 10.46 5.29 -1.40
N CYS A 349 9.25 5.10 -0.87
CA CYS A 349 8.08 5.92 -1.12
C CYS A 349 7.41 6.42 0.14
N SER A 350 6.67 7.53 -0.01
CA SER A 350 5.82 8.08 1.03
C SER A 350 4.49 8.58 0.49
N ASN A 351 3.44 8.53 1.32
CA ASN A 351 2.12 9.05 0.98
C ASN A 351 1.54 9.84 2.17
N GLY A 352 1.00 11.03 1.88
CA GLY A 352 0.30 11.86 2.86
C GLY A 352 -1.14 11.40 3.07
N LEU A 353 -1.60 11.42 4.32
CA LEU A 353 -2.90 10.89 4.72
C LEU A 353 -3.68 11.96 5.50
N ASN A 354 -5.01 11.88 5.42
CA ASN A 354 -5.95 12.70 6.19
C ASN A 354 -7.14 11.82 6.63
N VAL A 355 -6.81 10.73 7.32
CA VAL A 355 -7.79 9.75 7.82
C VAL A 355 -7.76 9.77 9.34
N SER A 356 -8.92 9.91 9.97
CA SER A 356 -9.06 9.92 11.42
C SER A 356 -10.11 8.90 11.88
N THR A 357 -9.86 8.26 13.01
CA THR A 357 -10.83 7.40 13.69
C THR A 357 -10.72 7.57 15.20
N GLY A 358 -11.77 7.22 15.95
CA GLY A 358 -11.79 7.51 17.38
C GLY A 358 -12.44 6.42 18.24
N VAL A 359 -12.06 6.44 19.51
CA VAL A 359 -12.63 5.67 20.61
C VAL A 359 -13.33 6.64 21.55
N THR A 360 -14.58 6.35 21.89
CA THR A 360 -15.34 7.13 22.87
C THR A 360 -15.14 6.54 24.27
N VAL A 361 -14.87 7.40 25.25
CA VAL A 361 -14.77 7.04 26.66
C VAL A 361 -16.10 7.35 27.34
N ALA A 362 -16.73 6.30 27.85
CA ALA A 362 -17.92 6.40 28.68
C ALA A 362 -17.49 6.59 30.14
N ASP A 363 -17.82 7.76 30.70
CA ASP A 363 -17.75 7.97 32.14
C ASP A 363 -19.08 7.56 32.79
N PHE A 364 -19.00 6.67 33.78
CA PHE A 364 -20.17 6.16 34.50
C PHE A 364 -19.94 6.29 36.01
N ASN A 365 -20.56 7.33 36.58
CA ASN A 365 -20.62 7.57 38.01
C ASN A 365 -22.09 7.66 38.42
N ILE A 366 -22.46 7.04 39.53
CA ILE A 366 -23.77 7.17 40.16
C ILE A 366 -23.64 8.16 41.31
N THR A 367 -24.66 8.99 41.48
CA THR A 367 -24.75 9.88 42.65
C THR A 367 -26.11 9.71 43.29
N VAL A 368 -26.10 9.52 44.61
CA VAL A 368 -27.29 9.39 45.44
C VAL A 368 -27.56 10.70 46.19
N THR A 369 -28.79 11.20 46.11
CA THR A 369 -29.23 12.38 46.85
C THR A 369 -30.55 12.12 47.57
N ASP A 370 -30.70 12.72 48.73
CA ASP A 370 -31.95 12.73 49.49
C ASP A 370 -32.79 13.93 49.02
N ALA A 371 -33.90 13.62 48.36
CA ALA A 371 -34.85 14.56 47.80
C ALA A 371 -36.14 14.65 48.65
N SER A 372 -36.13 14.12 49.87
CA SER A 372 -37.28 14.14 50.79
C SER A 372 -37.63 15.58 51.15
N THR A 373 -38.91 15.93 51.06
CA THR A 373 -39.39 17.30 51.31
C THR A 373 -39.62 17.60 52.81
N HIS A 374 -39.65 16.57 53.66
CA HIS A 374 -40.04 16.66 55.08
C HIS A 374 -38.95 16.07 55.99
N ALA A 375 -37.82 16.76 56.09
CA ALA A 375 -36.66 16.28 56.84
C ALA A 375 -36.80 16.28 58.39
N SER A 376 -38.00 16.46 58.98
CA SER A 376 -38.09 16.41 60.46
C SER A 376 -39.45 16.27 61.15
N ASN A 377 -40.63 16.49 60.55
CA ASN A 377 -41.91 16.37 61.28
C ASN A 377 -43.13 16.16 60.36
N ASP A 378 -43.51 14.91 60.13
CA ASP A 378 -44.81 14.57 59.54
C ASP A 378 -45.77 14.08 60.63
N CYS A 379 -46.98 14.64 60.64
CA CYS A 379 -48.07 14.12 61.46
C CYS A 379 -48.70 12.90 60.77
N PRO A 380 -49.02 11.82 61.49
CA PRO A 380 -49.67 10.66 60.90
C PRO A 380 -50.98 11.04 60.20
N GLU A 381 -51.26 10.42 59.05
CA GLU A 381 -52.60 10.43 58.45
C GLU A 381 -53.58 9.79 59.44
N PHE A 382 -54.35 10.62 60.15
CA PHE A 382 -55.38 10.11 61.06
C PHE A 382 -56.53 9.52 60.26
N GLY A 383 -56.83 8.25 60.49
CA GLY A 383 -58.10 7.66 60.07
C GLY A 383 -59.26 8.47 60.66
N SER A 384 -60.13 9.02 59.80
CA SER A 384 -61.30 9.78 60.24
C SER A 384 -62.40 8.83 60.75
N PRO A 385 -62.96 9.03 61.95
CA PRO A 385 -62.66 10.09 62.92
C PRO A 385 -61.48 9.77 63.85
N PHE A 386 -60.65 10.80 64.14
CA PHE A 386 -59.58 10.75 65.12
C PHE A 386 -60.13 10.43 66.52
N ASN A 387 -59.68 9.32 67.11
CA ASN A 387 -60.02 8.93 68.48
C ASN A 387 -58.76 8.95 69.37
N PRO A 388 -58.53 10.03 70.15
CA PRO A 388 -57.35 10.17 71.01
C PRO A 388 -57.33 9.19 72.19
N ASN A 389 -58.44 8.48 72.45
CA ASN A 389 -58.58 7.54 73.57
C ASN A 389 -58.55 6.08 73.11
N SER A 390 -58.23 5.84 71.84
CA SER A 390 -58.08 4.50 71.28
C SER A 390 -56.74 3.89 71.70
N ALA A 391 -56.71 2.62 72.10
CA ALA A 391 -55.46 1.85 72.23
C ALA A 391 -54.72 1.65 70.89
N SER A 392 -55.22 2.23 69.80
CA SER A 392 -54.71 2.16 68.43
C SER A 392 -54.07 3.48 68.00
N TYR A 393 -53.08 3.98 68.75
CA TYR A 393 -52.19 5.03 68.22
C TYR A 393 -51.46 4.46 67.00
N ASN A 394 -51.76 4.98 65.82
CA ASN A 394 -51.04 4.65 64.59
C ASN A 394 -50.07 5.80 64.30
N PRO A 395 -48.75 5.57 64.41
CA PRO A 395 -47.74 6.60 64.12
C PRO A 395 -47.62 6.92 62.62
N GLY A 396 -48.39 6.24 61.78
CA GLY A 396 -48.50 6.50 60.36
C GLY A 396 -47.24 6.10 59.60
N THR A 397 -47.13 6.62 58.38
CA THR A 397 -45.94 6.46 57.53
C THR A 397 -45.32 7.81 57.20
N THR A 398 -44.00 7.84 57.07
CA THR A 398 -43.24 8.97 56.54
C THR A 398 -42.78 8.66 55.12
N GLU A 399 -42.93 9.62 54.22
CA GLU A 399 -42.48 9.50 52.84
C GLU A 399 -41.03 9.97 52.72
N LEU A 400 -40.14 9.08 52.28
CA LEU A 400 -38.75 9.40 51.95
C LEU A 400 -38.54 9.29 50.45
N VAL A 401 -37.86 10.28 49.88
CA VAL A 401 -37.53 10.30 48.46
C VAL A 401 -36.02 10.31 48.28
N PHE A 402 -35.49 9.26 47.68
CA PHE A 402 -34.08 9.21 47.25
C PHE A 402 -34.02 9.28 45.73
N GLN A 403 -33.10 10.07 45.22
CA GLN A 403 -32.86 10.24 43.80
C GLN A 403 -31.47 9.70 43.47
N VAL A 404 -31.41 8.84 42.46
CA VAL A 404 -30.18 8.22 41.97
C VAL A 404 -29.97 8.69 40.54
N THR A 405 -28.86 9.38 40.29
CA THR A 405 -28.53 9.94 38.97
C THR A 405 -27.23 9.35 38.45
N ARG A 406 -27.04 9.36 37.12
CA ARG A 406 -25.76 9.01 36.50
C ARG A 406 -25.10 10.21 35.80
N SER A 407 -23.77 10.28 35.81
CA SER A 407 -22.98 11.37 35.21
C SER A 407 -23.15 11.48 33.70
N SER A 408 -23.11 10.37 32.97
CA SER A 408 -23.31 10.31 31.53
C SER A 408 -23.72 8.91 31.04
N GLY A 409 -24.17 8.79 29.79
CA GLY A 409 -24.41 7.50 29.13
C GLY A 409 -25.66 7.45 28.27
N ALA A 410 -25.51 7.01 27.01
CA ALA A 410 -26.62 6.61 26.15
C ALA A 410 -26.82 5.09 26.30
N GLY A 411 -27.94 4.67 26.90
CA GLY A 411 -28.28 3.25 27.01
C GLY A 411 -28.67 2.80 28.41
N ASN A 412 -28.96 1.51 28.52
CA ASN A 412 -29.46 0.87 29.74
C ASN A 412 -28.37 0.80 30.80
N TRP A 413 -28.75 1.04 32.05
CA TRP A 413 -27.89 0.88 33.23
C TRP A 413 -28.66 0.17 34.33
N SER A 414 -27.89 -0.44 35.23
CA SER A 414 -28.38 -1.18 36.38
C SER A 414 -27.55 -0.90 37.60
N PHE A 415 -28.15 -1.08 38.76
CA PHE A 415 -27.48 -1.01 40.05
C PHE A 415 -28.31 -1.75 41.08
N ASP A 416 -27.68 -2.21 42.14
CA ASP A 416 -28.35 -2.74 43.31
C ASP A 416 -28.63 -1.62 44.30
N PHE A 417 -29.77 -1.64 44.97
CA PHE A 417 -30.06 -0.75 46.10
C PHE A 417 -30.35 -1.56 47.35
N ALA A 418 -30.06 -0.94 48.49
CA ALA A 418 -30.46 -1.42 49.81
C ALA A 418 -30.85 -0.25 50.71
N LEU A 419 -31.96 -0.40 51.44
CA LEU A 419 -32.37 0.46 52.53
C LEU A 419 -32.21 -0.34 53.83
N THR A 420 -31.36 0.15 54.73
CA THR A 420 -31.07 -0.50 56.02
C THR A 420 -31.28 0.46 57.20
N GLY A 421 -31.55 -0.06 58.39
CA GLY A 421 -31.81 0.75 59.60
C GLY A 421 -32.63 0.01 60.67
N ALA A 422 -32.69 0.55 61.88
CA ALA A 422 -33.42 -0.06 63.01
C ALA A 422 -34.95 0.01 62.79
N SER A 423 -35.67 -1.09 63.04
CA SER A 423 -37.14 -1.20 63.10
C SER A 423 -38.00 -0.73 61.91
N ALA A 424 -37.44 -0.26 60.80
CA ALA A 424 -38.22 0.27 59.69
C ALA A 424 -38.93 -0.84 58.89
N GLY A 425 -40.21 -1.03 59.17
CA GLY A 425 -41.09 -1.69 58.20
C GLY A 425 -41.31 -0.73 57.03
N VAL A 426 -40.83 -1.09 55.83
CA VAL A 426 -41.25 -0.38 54.62
C VAL A 426 -42.66 -0.83 54.25
N ASP A 427 -43.62 0.08 54.34
CA ASP A 427 -45.01 -0.16 53.96
C ASP A 427 -45.15 -0.29 52.44
N ASP A 428 -44.52 0.63 51.71
CA ASP A 428 -44.57 0.67 50.25
C ASP A 428 -43.30 1.28 49.65
N LEU A 429 -43.02 0.90 48.39
CA LEU A 429 -41.94 1.46 47.56
C LEU A 429 -42.48 1.72 46.15
N THR A 430 -42.45 2.98 45.75
CA THR A 430 -42.68 3.39 44.37
C THR A 430 -41.36 3.80 43.72
N ILE A 431 -41.12 3.32 42.49
CA ILE A 431 -39.92 3.67 41.72
C ILE A 431 -40.33 4.28 40.39
N ALA A 432 -39.73 5.43 40.07
CA ALA A 432 -39.84 6.09 38.77
C ALA A 432 -38.50 6.02 38.03
N GLY A 433 -38.54 5.83 36.71
CA GLY A 433 -37.33 5.79 35.88
C GLY A 433 -36.64 4.42 35.79
N GLY A 434 -37.11 3.39 36.51
CA GLY A 434 -36.58 2.03 36.42
C GLY A 434 -37.53 0.95 36.94
N THR A 435 -37.13 -0.31 36.77
CA THR A 435 -37.86 -1.49 37.26
C THR A 435 -37.06 -2.21 38.34
N ASN A 436 -37.70 -2.53 39.46
CA ASN A 436 -37.12 -3.28 40.58
C ASN A 436 -37.39 -4.78 40.46
N ALA A 437 -36.33 -5.59 40.59
CA ALA A 437 -36.39 -7.05 40.61
C ALA A 437 -36.15 -7.64 42.03
N GLY A 438 -36.53 -6.91 43.08
CA GLY A 438 -36.35 -7.34 44.47
C GLY A 438 -37.54 -7.03 45.37
N THR A 439 -37.23 -6.70 46.61
CA THR A 439 -38.19 -6.35 47.67
C THR A 439 -38.32 -4.83 47.79
N ASN A 440 -39.15 -4.38 48.72
CA ASN A 440 -39.30 -2.96 49.05
C ASN A 440 -38.09 -2.39 49.82
N THR A 441 -37.13 -3.20 50.28
CA THR A 441 -35.95 -2.73 51.01
C THR A 441 -34.65 -3.02 50.27
N ALA A 442 -34.62 -3.92 49.31
CA ALA A 442 -33.43 -4.22 48.53
C ALA A 442 -33.79 -4.89 47.21
N GLY A 443 -33.01 -4.62 46.17
CA GLY A 443 -33.19 -5.24 44.86
C GLY A 443 -32.27 -4.67 43.79
N THR A 444 -32.34 -5.25 42.59
CA THR A 444 -31.64 -4.75 41.41
C THR A 444 -32.58 -3.87 40.60
N ILE A 445 -32.10 -2.70 40.20
CA ILE A 445 -32.79 -1.74 39.34
C ILE A 445 -32.29 -1.88 37.92
N SER A 446 -33.21 -1.85 36.97
CA SER A 446 -32.91 -1.66 35.54
C SER A 446 -33.58 -0.37 35.08
N ALA A 447 -32.79 0.67 34.78
CA ALA A 447 -33.26 2.04 34.58
C ALA A 447 -33.48 2.42 33.10
N GLY A 448 -33.19 1.50 32.16
CA GLY A 448 -33.28 1.80 30.74
C GLY A 448 -32.39 3.01 30.36
N ALA A 449 -32.78 3.79 29.36
CA ALA A 449 -32.04 4.98 28.94
C ALA A 449 -32.20 6.21 29.86
N SER A 450 -33.01 6.13 30.93
CA SER A 450 -33.21 7.23 31.88
C SER A 450 -31.87 7.68 32.49
N THR A 451 -31.70 8.96 32.82
CA THR A 451 -30.50 9.43 33.55
C THR A 451 -30.72 9.49 35.07
N GLU A 452 -31.94 9.21 35.49
CA GLU A 452 -32.41 9.38 36.86
C GLU A 452 -33.40 8.26 37.22
N VAL A 453 -33.26 7.75 38.44
CA VAL A 453 -34.20 6.85 39.09
C VAL A 453 -34.58 7.46 40.43
N THR A 454 -35.87 7.57 40.70
CA THR A 454 -36.40 8.11 41.95
C THR A 454 -37.08 7.00 42.74
N PHE A 455 -36.71 6.88 44.01
CA PHE A 455 -37.29 5.97 44.98
C PHE A 455 -38.14 6.76 45.95
N THR A 456 -39.41 6.39 46.07
CA THR A 456 -40.32 6.93 47.07
C THR A 456 -40.71 5.81 48.02
N PHE A 457 -40.13 5.83 49.22
CA PHE A 457 -40.40 4.88 50.28
C PHE A 457 -41.47 5.42 51.22
N ARG A 458 -42.43 4.57 51.61
CA ARG A 458 -43.31 4.82 52.76
C ARG A 458 -42.81 4.01 53.95
N ILE A 459 -42.27 4.70 54.95
CA ILE A 459 -41.65 4.09 56.13
C ILE A 459 -42.64 4.09 57.29
N ASN A 460 -42.87 2.94 57.91
CA ASN A 460 -43.64 2.88 59.16
C ASN A 460 -42.85 3.54 60.29
N ASN A 461 -43.48 4.49 60.97
CA ASN A 461 -42.88 5.20 62.09
C ASN A 461 -42.86 4.34 63.36
N ASP A 462 -41.84 4.53 64.21
CA ASP A 462 -41.68 3.80 65.48
C ASP A 462 -41.75 4.77 66.67
N PRO A 463 -42.86 4.77 67.46
CA PRO A 463 -43.04 5.70 68.56
C PRO A 463 -41.93 5.57 69.61
N GLY A 464 -41.43 6.71 70.09
CA GLY A 464 -40.39 6.75 71.13
C GLY A 464 -38.98 6.39 70.66
N ASN A 465 -38.79 6.01 69.40
CA ASN A 465 -37.50 5.67 68.82
C ASN A 465 -37.15 6.61 67.65
N GLN A 466 -35.86 6.87 67.47
CA GLN A 466 -35.31 7.54 66.28
C GLN A 466 -35.05 6.47 65.23
N LEU A 467 -35.34 6.76 63.96
CA LEU A 467 -35.04 5.85 62.84
C LEU A 467 -33.93 6.46 61.99
N ASP A 468 -32.73 5.87 62.06
CA ASP A 468 -31.63 6.19 61.15
C ASP A 468 -31.65 5.19 59.99
N LEU A 469 -31.93 5.68 58.79
CA LEU A 469 -32.08 4.90 57.59
C LEU A 469 -30.95 5.20 56.63
N GLN A 470 -30.25 4.17 56.19
CA GLN A 470 -29.18 4.25 55.22
C GLN A 470 -29.68 3.70 53.89
N PHE A 471 -29.71 4.55 52.87
CA PHE A 471 -29.93 4.15 51.49
C PHE A 471 -28.58 4.04 50.79
N GLU A 472 -28.30 2.86 50.26
CA GLU A 472 -27.05 2.50 49.60
C GLU A 472 -27.32 1.99 48.20
N VAL A 473 -26.48 2.39 47.26
CA VAL A 473 -26.38 1.86 45.91
C VAL A 473 -25.07 1.09 45.76
N SER A 474 -25.09 -0.02 45.02
CA SER A 474 -23.90 -0.82 44.72
C SER A 474 -24.00 -1.47 43.34
N ASN A 475 -22.90 -2.04 42.86
CA ASN A 475 -22.84 -2.74 41.57
C ASN A 475 -23.40 -1.91 40.40
N GLY A 476 -23.18 -0.59 40.42
CA GLY A 476 -23.55 0.30 39.34
C GLY A 476 -22.85 -0.09 38.04
N ALA A 477 -23.63 -0.32 36.99
CA ALA A 477 -23.09 -0.67 35.68
C ALA A 477 -23.92 -0.12 34.51
N ALA A 478 -23.24 0.23 33.42
CA ALA A 478 -23.80 0.56 32.12
C ALA A 478 -23.06 -0.21 31.02
N GLY A 479 -23.68 -1.27 30.49
CA GLY A 479 -23.02 -2.17 29.54
C GLY A 479 -21.83 -2.89 30.19
N SER A 480 -20.63 -2.69 29.64
CA SER A 480 -19.37 -3.21 30.21
C SER A 480 -18.77 -2.30 31.29
N CYS A 481 -19.29 -1.08 31.46
CA CYS A 481 -18.76 -0.14 32.42
C CYS A 481 -19.33 -0.36 33.80
N SER A 482 -18.45 -0.43 34.79
CA SER A 482 -18.80 -0.40 36.20
C SER A 482 -18.42 0.95 36.79
N GLU A 483 -19.18 1.40 37.76
CA GLU A 483 -18.87 2.58 38.54
C GLU A 483 -17.54 2.42 39.30
N ALA A 484 -16.65 3.40 39.15
CA ALA A 484 -15.34 3.39 39.80
C ALA A 484 -15.32 4.15 41.14
N ASN A 485 -16.07 5.26 41.24
CA ASN A 485 -16.18 6.02 42.47
C ASN A 485 -17.46 5.63 43.21
N THR A 486 -17.32 5.09 44.42
CA THR A 486 -18.45 4.64 45.25
C THR A 486 -18.68 5.52 46.47
N SER A 487 -17.97 6.65 46.57
CA SER A 487 -18.02 7.51 47.76
C SER A 487 -19.33 8.29 47.92
N ASP A 488 -20.09 8.43 46.84
CA ASP A 488 -21.39 9.09 46.73
C ASP A 488 -22.57 8.13 46.59
N ASN A 489 -22.34 6.84 46.84
CA ASN A 489 -23.35 5.79 46.74
C ASN A 489 -24.17 5.56 48.00
N THR A 490 -23.91 6.30 49.08
CA THR A 490 -24.57 6.08 50.36
C THR A 490 -25.03 7.39 50.96
N ILE A 491 -26.28 7.42 51.42
CA ILE A 491 -26.84 8.54 52.16
C ILE A 491 -27.61 8.05 53.39
N THR A 492 -27.58 8.84 54.46
CA THR A 492 -28.34 8.58 55.68
C THR A 492 -29.42 9.63 55.86
N HIS A 493 -30.65 9.17 56.06
CA HIS A 493 -31.78 9.99 56.47
C HIS A 493 -32.19 9.63 57.89
N THR A 494 -32.45 10.63 58.72
CA THR A 494 -32.89 10.44 60.11
C THR A 494 -34.34 10.91 60.25
N ILE A 495 -35.23 9.99 60.60
CA ILE A 495 -36.58 10.32 61.06
C ILE A 495 -36.51 10.55 62.57
N ALA A 496 -36.89 11.75 63.00
CA ALA A 496 -36.85 12.16 64.39
C ALA A 496 -37.81 11.34 65.27
N VAL A 497 -37.49 11.26 66.57
CA VAL A 497 -38.31 10.55 67.57
C VAL A 497 -39.73 11.11 67.58
N MET A 498 -40.71 10.23 67.34
CA MET A 498 -42.12 10.58 67.53
C MET A 498 -42.51 10.46 69.01
N PRO A 499 -43.29 11.41 69.57
CA PRO A 499 -43.77 11.30 70.94
C PRO A 499 -44.63 10.04 71.12
N ASP A 500 -44.29 9.22 72.10
CA ASP A 500 -45.17 8.15 72.58
C ASP A 500 -46.34 8.78 73.36
N VAL A 501 -47.46 9.00 72.67
CA VAL A 501 -48.70 9.44 73.29
C VAL A 501 -49.43 8.23 73.86
N GLY A 502 -48.97 7.78 75.03
CA GLY A 502 -49.63 6.72 75.79
C GLY A 502 -51.11 7.01 76.06
N SER A 503 -51.86 5.99 76.51
CA SER A 503 -53.30 6.12 76.76
C SER A 503 -53.61 7.32 77.67
N PHE A 504 -54.39 8.28 77.16
CA PHE A 504 -54.98 9.33 78.01
C PHE A 504 -56.03 8.67 78.93
N ASN A 505 -55.59 8.28 80.13
CA ASN A 505 -56.46 7.75 81.19
C ASN A 505 -57.28 8.86 81.87
#